data_AF-A0AAU8LRH0-F1
#
_entry.id   AF-A0AAU8LRH0-F1
#
_cell.length_a   1.000
_cell.length_b   1.000
_cell.length_c   1.000
_cell.angle_alpha   90.00
_cell.angle_beta   90.00
_cell.angle_gamma   90.00
#
_symmetry.space_group_name_H-M   'P 1'
#
loop_
_entity.id
_entity.type
_entity.pdbx_description
1 polymer ?
#
loop_
_entity_poly.entity_id
_entity_poly.type
_entity_poly.pdbx_seq_one_letter_code
_entity_poly.pdbx_strand_id
1 'polypeptide(L)'
;MEEKFDSRMLVQWLGTKGAIAGLEHSKEFTIQRLQNILIDQQLEFKKKATKNELIEILIADASKRIDKPVESLYEMDKEALVAYFEDRKVESPELLDLLKQLDLSPRSKESRRTLIEFAAHEISETGRFMRIAGTRDHNKQG
;
A
#
# COMPACT_ATOMS: atom_id res chain seq x y z
N MET A 1 3.68 -7.97 -27.70
CA MET A 1 3.44 -7.35 -26.39
C MET A 1 3.87 -8.38 -25.36
N GLU A 2 4.92 -8.10 -24.58
CA GLU A 2 5.18 -8.92 -23.39
C GLU A 2 4.08 -8.62 -22.38
N GLU A 3 3.38 -9.66 -21.92
CA GLU A 3 2.47 -9.53 -20.80
C GLU A 3 3.26 -9.04 -19.58
N LYS A 4 2.91 -7.86 -19.07
CA LYS A 4 3.51 -7.30 -17.87
C LYS A 4 3.08 -8.16 -16.68
N PHE A 5 4.05 -8.74 -15.98
CA PHE A 5 3.79 -9.52 -14.78
C PHE A 5 3.19 -8.64 -13.68
N ASP A 6 2.04 -9.04 -13.13
CA ASP A 6 1.37 -8.38 -12.01
C ASP A 6 1.49 -9.23 -10.74
N SER A 7 2.41 -8.83 -9.85
CA SER A 7 2.64 -9.50 -8.57
C SER A 7 1.45 -9.38 -7.61
N ARG A 8 0.64 -8.33 -7.71
CA ARG A 8 -0.53 -8.14 -6.83
C ARG A 8 -1.64 -9.09 -7.18
N MET A 9 -1.91 -9.28 -8.47
CA MET A 9 -2.86 -10.30 -8.93
C MET A 9 -2.43 -11.71 -8.47
N LEU A 10 -1.13 -12.01 -8.55
CA LEU A 10 -0.60 -13.29 -8.08
C LEU A 10 -0.87 -13.50 -6.57
N VAL A 11 -0.58 -12.50 -5.73
CA VAL A 11 -0.85 -12.55 -4.29
C VAL A 11 -2.35 -12.65 -4.00
N GLN A 12 -3.18 -11.93 -4.75
CA GLN A 12 -4.63 -11.98 -4.59
C GLN A 12 -5.22 -13.36 -4.88
N TRP A 13 -4.66 -14.08 -5.87
CA TRP A 13 -5.14 -15.41 -6.25
C TRP A 13 -4.63 -16.53 -5.35
N LEU A 14 -3.34 -16.49 -4.98
CA LEU A 14 -2.67 -17.61 -4.31
C LEU A 14 -2.42 -17.37 -2.82
N GLY A 15 -2.62 -16.14 -2.34
CA GLY A 15 -2.11 -15.68 -1.05
C GLY A 15 -0.58 -15.56 -1.05
N THR A 16 -0.04 -14.91 -0.03
CA THR A 16 1.40 -14.65 0.13
C THR A 16 2.24 -15.94 0.01
N LYS A 17 1.84 -16.99 0.76
CA LYS A 17 2.58 -18.27 0.78
C LYS A 17 2.53 -18.99 -0.56
N GLY A 18 1.36 -19.01 -1.22
CA GLY A 18 1.22 -19.65 -2.53
C GLY A 18 1.97 -18.91 -3.63
N ALA A 19 1.96 -17.57 -3.59
CA ALA A 19 2.73 -16.73 -4.51
C ALA A 19 4.25 -16.95 -4.35
N ILE A 20 4.76 -16.98 -3.10
CA ILE A 20 6.18 -17.29 -2.82
C ILE A 20 6.53 -18.66 -3.39
N ALA A 21 5.80 -19.71 -3.03
CA ALA A 21 6.08 -21.07 -3.47
C ALA A 21 6.07 -21.20 -5.00
N GLY A 22 5.11 -20.54 -5.67
CA GLY A 22 5.01 -20.51 -7.12
C GLY A 22 6.21 -19.84 -7.79
N LEU A 23 6.67 -18.70 -7.27
CA LEU A 23 7.84 -17.99 -7.79
C LEU A 23 9.15 -18.75 -7.54
N GLU A 24 9.29 -19.38 -6.37
CA GLU A 24 10.45 -20.19 -5.99
C GLU A 24 10.66 -21.35 -6.97
N HIS A 25 9.59 -22.10 -7.26
CA HIS A 25 9.65 -23.30 -8.11
C HIS A 25 9.57 -23.01 -9.62
N SER A 26 9.20 -21.78 -10.00
CA SER A 26 9.12 -21.40 -11.40
C SER A 26 10.51 -21.29 -12.04
N LYS A 27 10.63 -21.90 -13.23
CA LYS A 27 11.80 -21.78 -14.10
C LYS A 27 11.85 -20.46 -14.86
N GLU A 28 10.69 -19.81 -15.03
CA GLU A 28 10.54 -18.54 -15.75
C GLU A 28 11.04 -17.34 -14.93
N PHE A 29 10.90 -17.40 -13.60
CA PHE A 29 11.34 -16.35 -12.67
C PHE A 29 12.79 -16.59 -12.24
N THR A 30 13.71 -16.25 -13.15
CA THR A 30 15.15 -16.21 -12.85
C THR A 30 15.51 -15.00 -11.99
N ILE A 31 16.69 -14.99 -11.37
CA ILE A 31 17.21 -13.83 -10.62
C ILE A 31 17.18 -12.56 -11.48
N GLN A 32 17.66 -12.66 -12.73
CA GLN A 32 17.68 -11.53 -13.66
C GLN A 32 16.27 -10.98 -13.93
N ARG A 33 15.28 -11.86 -14.14
CA ARG A 33 13.89 -11.45 -14.39
C ARG A 33 13.27 -10.78 -13.16
N LEU A 34 13.50 -11.34 -11.97
CA LEU A 34 13.02 -10.76 -10.72
C LEU A 34 13.64 -9.37 -10.46
N GLN A 35 14.94 -9.21 -10.72
CA GLN A 35 15.61 -7.91 -10.64
C GLN A 35 15.00 -6.89 -11.60
N ASN A 36 14.74 -7.28 -12.85
CA ASN A 36 14.09 -6.39 -13.82
C ASN A 36 12.70 -5.96 -13.34
N ILE A 37 11.89 -6.89 -12.83
CA ILE A 37 10.56 -6.59 -12.26
C ILE A 37 10.66 -5.60 -11.09
N LEU A 38 11.61 -5.80 -10.17
CA LEU A 38 11.81 -4.90 -9.03
C LEU A 38 12.26 -3.50 -9.48
N ILE A 39 13.14 -3.41 -10.48
CA ILE A 39 13.55 -2.12 -11.08
C ILE A 39 12.34 -1.40 -11.70
N ASP A 40 11.52 -2.12 -12.46
CA ASP A 40 10.31 -1.56 -13.09
C ASP A 40 9.29 -1.07 -12.06
N GLN A 41 9.29 -1.66 -10.86
CA GLN A 41 8.46 -1.27 -9.72
C GLN A 41 9.16 -0.27 -8.78
N GLN A 42 10.37 0.18 -9.11
CA GLN A 42 11.18 1.11 -8.31
C GLN A 42 11.46 0.59 -6.89
N LEU A 43 11.58 -0.73 -6.72
CA LEU A 43 11.88 -1.39 -5.46
C LEU A 43 13.38 -1.61 -5.31
N GLU A 44 13.92 -1.25 -4.15
CA GLU A 44 15.34 -1.39 -3.85
C GLU A 44 15.72 -2.82 -3.45
N PHE A 45 16.88 -3.28 -3.89
CA PHE A 45 17.46 -4.57 -3.50
C PHE A 45 18.99 -4.53 -3.50
N LYS A 46 19.61 -5.45 -2.77
CA LYS A 46 21.08 -5.57 -2.72
C LYS A 46 21.61 -6.13 -4.04
N LYS A 47 22.76 -5.61 -4.51
CA LYS A 47 23.41 -6.03 -5.78
C LYS A 47 23.66 -7.56 -5.90
N LYS A 48 23.80 -8.27 -4.78
CA LYS A 48 24.01 -9.72 -4.72
C LYS A 48 22.85 -10.46 -4.03
N ALA A 49 21.64 -9.90 -4.07
CA ALA A 49 20.46 -10.54 -3.50
C ALA A 49 20.18 -11.89 -4.17
N THR A 50 19.83 -12.87 -3.35
CA THR A 50 19.42 -14.22 -3.75
C THR A 50 18.01 -14.21 -4.35
N LYS A 51 17.64 -15.29 -5.05
CA LYS A 51 16.27 -15.44 -5.61
C LYS A 51 15.19 -15.26 -4.53
N ASN A 52 15.40 -15.85 -3.36
CA ASN A 52 14.44 -15.80 -2.26
C ASN A 52 14.31 -14.39 -1.69
N GLU A 53 15.41 -13.66 -1.47
CA GLU A 53 15.36 -12.27 -1.01
C GLU A 53 14.59 -11.37 -2.01
N LEU A 54 14.79 -11.57 -3.32
CA LEU A 54 14.06 -10.81 -4.34
C LEU A 54 12.55 -11.13 -4.34
N ILE A 55 12.19 -12.41 -4.18
CA ILE A 55 10.80 -12.85 -4.05
C ILE A 55 10.16 -12.23 -2.80
N GLU A 56 10.86 -12.27 -1.66
CA GLU A 56 10.35 -11.69 -0.41
C GLU A 56 10.07 -10.20 -0.56
N ILE A 57 10.98 -9.43 -1.17
CA ILE A 57 10.78 -8.00 -1.43
C ILE A 57 9.55 -7.78 -2.33
N LEU A 58 9.47 -8.52 -3.44
CA LEU A 58 8.40 -8.40 -4.42
C LEU A 58 7.03 -8.74 -3.81
N ILE A 59 6.96 -9.81 -3.03
CA ILE A 59 5.72 -10.27 -2.40
C ILE A 59 5.34 -9.36 -1.23
N ALA A 60 6.31 -8.87 -0.46
CA ALA A 60 6.06 -7.90 0.60
C ALA A 60 5.42 -6.63 0.01
N ASP A 61 5.94 -6.11 -1.10
CA ASP A 61 5.36 -4.95 -1.75
C ASP A 61 3.98 -5.25 -2.36
N ALA A 62 3.85 -6.37 -3.08
CA ALA A 62 2.59 -6.79 -3.69
C ALA A 62 1.48 -7.10 -2.67
N SER A 63 1.85 -7.43 -1.43
CA SER A 63 0.90 -7.67 -0.34
C SER A 63 0.33 -6.39 0.27
N LYS A 64 0.94 -5.22 0.01
CA LYS A 64 0.41 -3.93 0.47
C LYS A 64 -0.85 -3.59 -0.33
N ARG A 65 -1.97 -3.45 0.37
CA ARG A 65 -3.26 -3.10 -0.23
C ARG A 65 -3.46 -1.59 -0.27
N ILE A 66 -2.81 -0.86 0.65
CA ILE A 66 -2.72 0.59 0.62
C ILE A 66 -1.55 0.98 -0.29
N ASP A 67 -1.86 1.39 -1.52
CA ASP A 67 -0.88 1.71 -2.55
C ASP A 67 -0.76 3.21 -2.90
N LYS A 68 -1.68 4.03 -2.40
CA LYS A 68 -1.58 5.49 -2.50
C LYS A 68 -0.62 6.06 -1.45
N PRO A 69 0.19 7.07 -1.81
CA PRO A 69 0.94 7.83 -0.81
C PRO A 69 -0.01 8.60 0.10
N VAL A 70 0.46 8.93 1.31
CA VAL A 70 -0.33 9.59 2.35
C VAL A 70 -0.91 10.92 1.87
N GLU A 71 -0.15 11.68 1.09
CA GLU A 71 -0.58 12.96 0.53
C GLU A 71 -1.81 12.79 -0.37
N SER A 72 -1.84 11.75 -1.20
CA SER A 72 -3.00 11.42 -2.02
C SER A 72 -4.19 10.93 -1.21
N LEU A 73 -3.97 10.29 -0.05
CA LEU A 73 -5.05 9.92 0.85
C LEU A 73 -5.67 11.16 1.50
N TYR A 74 -4.87 12.17 1.86
CA TYR A 74 -5.38 13.41 2.43
C TYR A 74 -6.24 14.22 1.45
N GLU A 75 -6.04 14.07 0.14
CA GLU A 75 -6.86 14.73 -0.88
C GLU A 75 -8.26 14.12 -1.02
N MET A 76 -8.47 12.91 -0.52
CA MET A 76 -9.74 12.20 -0.62
C MET A 76 -10.70 12.62 0.50
N ASP A 77 -12.00 12.64 0.19
CA ASP A 77 -13.04 12.77 1.21
C ASP A 77 -13.28 11.42 1.93
N LYS A 78 -14.09 11.47 2.99
CA LYS A 78 -14.34 10.29 3.83
C LYS A 78 -14.94 9.15 3.00
N GLU A 79 -15.94 9.44 2.18
CA GLU A 79 -16.65 8.46 1.38
C GLU A 79 -15.72 7.78 0.36
N ALA A 80 -14.85 8.55 -0.31
CA ALA A 80 -13.85 8.02 -1.22
C ALA A 80 -12.81 7.15 -0.51
N LEU A 81 -12.39 7.54 0.71
CA LEU A 81 -11.46 6.74 1.52
C LEU A 81 -12.07 5.40 1.94
N VAL A 82 -13.32 5.41 2.41
CA VAL A 82 -14.06 4.17 2.74
C VAL A 82 -14.13 3.26 1.52
N ALA A 83 -14.58 3.79 0.37
CA ALA A 83 -14.69 3.03 -0.87
C ALA A 83 -13.35 2.44 -1.32
N TYR A 84 -12.27 3.22 -1.22
CA TYR A 84 -10.92 2.76 -1.56
C TYR A 84 -10.44 1.63 -0.64
N PHE A 85 -10.60 1.75 0.67
CA PHE A 85 -10.18 0.69 1.60
C PHE A 85 -11.01 -0.59 1.43
N GLU A 86 -12.30 -0.48 1.11
CA GLU A 86 -13.15 -1.63 0.83
C GLU A 86 -12.80 -2.32 -0.50
N ASP A 87 -12.61 -1.56 -1.58
CA ASP A 87 -12.24 -2.08 -2.89
C ASP A 87 -10.90 -2.81 -2.88
N ARG A 88 -9.91 -2.20 -2.21
CA ARG A 88 -8.59 -2.82 -1.99
C ARG A 88 -8.60 -3.94 -0.96
N LYS A 89 -9.73 -4.17 -0.28
CA LYS A 89 -9.90 -5.17 0.80
C LYS A 89 -8.84 -5.05 1.88
N VAL A 90 -8.50 -3.82 2.27
CA VAL A 90 -7.45 -3.54 3.25
C VAL A 90 -7.75 -4.24 4.57
N GLU A 91 -6.76 -4.93 5.12
CA GLU A 91 -6.89 -5.67 6.37
C GLU A 91 -6.62 -4.78 7.59
N SER A 92 -7.16 -5.17 8.75
CA SER A 92 -6.99 -4.40 9.99
C SER A 92 -5.54 -4.09 10.36
N PRO A 93 -4.56 -5.01 10.21
CA PRO A 93 -3.15 -4.71 10.49
C PRO A 93 -2.60 -3.56 9.63
N GLU A 94 -2.90 -3.54 8.33
CA GLU A 94 -2.45 -2.47 7.43
C GLU A 94 -3.06 -1.11 7.79
N LEU A 95 -4.35 -1.09 8.18
CA LEU A 95 -5.00 0.13 8.66
C LEU A 95 -4.37 0.63 9.96
N LEU A 96 -4.06 -0.28 10.90
CA LEU A 96 -3.40 0.09 12.15
C LEU A 96 -1.98 0.62 11.93
N ASP A 97 -1.24 0.03 11.00
CA ASP A 97 0.09 0.50 10.64
C ASP A 97 0.03 1.89 9.98
N LEU A 98 -0.93 2.13 9.09
CA LEU A 98 -1.17 3.46 8.52
C LEU A 98 -1.51 4.46 9.62
N LEU A 99 -2.49 4.17 10.49
CA LEU A 99 -2.89 5.06 11.58
C LEU A 99 -1.70 5.39 12.49
N LYS A 100 -0.87 4.40 12.82
CA LYS A 100 0.34 4.60 13.62
C LYS A 100 1.35 5.51 12.92
N GLN A 101 1.53 5.39 11.61
CA GLN A 101 2.40 6.30 10.84
C GLN A 101 1.90 7.76 10.90
N LEU A 102 0.59 7.94 11.03
CA LEU A 102 -0.07 9.25 11.13
C LEU A 102 -0.22 9.74 12.57
N ASP A 103 0.34 9.02 13.56
CA ASP A 103 0.16 9.28 15.00
C ASP A 103 -1.31 9.28 15.47
N LEU A 104 -2.14 8.49 14.79
CA LEU A 104 -3.54 8.27 15.11
C LEU A 104 -3.72 6.93 15.82
N SER A 105 -4.53 6.90 16.89
CA SER A 105 -4.77 5.69 17.67
C SER A 105 -6.26 5.43 17.87
N PRO A 106 -6.82 4.33 17.33
CA PRO A 106 -8.19 3.95 17.63
C PRO A 106 -8.32 3.58 19.11
N ARG A 107 -9.41 4.00 19.75
CA ARG A 107 -9.57 3.88 21.22
C ARG A 107 -9.95 2.48 21.70
N SER A 108 -10.27 1.54 20.81
CA SER A 108 -10.73 0.20 21.19
C SER A 108 -10.43 -0.88 20.15
N LYS A 109 -10.65 -2.16 20.51
CA LYS A 109 -10.63 -3.27 19.54
C LYS A 109 -11.80 -3.11 18.58
N GLU A 110 -11.53 -2.47 17.46
CA GLU A 110 -12.52 -2.18 16.43
C GLU A 110 -12.68 -3.33 15.43
N SER A 111 -13.91 -3.53 14.95
CA SER A 111 -14.14 -4.40 13.79
C SER A 111 -13.45 -3.79 12.56
N ARG A 112 -13.09 -4.59 11.54
CA ARG A 112 -12.47 -4.07 10.31
C ARG A 112 -13.26 -2.91 9.71
N ARG A 113 -14.59 -3.03 9.67
CA ARG A 113 -15.47 -1.98 9.13
C ARG A 113 -15.40 -0.70 9.97
N THR A 114 -15.42 -0.82 11.30
CA THR A 114 -15.29 0.32 12.20
C THR A 114 -13.93 0.99 12.04
N LEU A 115 -12.87 0.20 11.87
CA LEU A 115 -11.52 0.71 11.66
C LEU A 115 -11.36 1.44 10.32
N ILE A 116 -12.02 0.95 9.26
CA ILE A 116 -12.08 1.66 7.97
C ILE A 116 -12.77 3.01 8.12
N GLU A 117 -13.93 3.04 8.80
CA GLU A 117 -14.69 4.28 9.05
C GLU A 117 -13.88 5.28 9.89
N PHE A 118 -13.21 4.79 10.94
CA PHE A 118 -12.35 5.60 11.80
C PHE A 118 -11.18 6.18 11.00
N ALA A 119 -10.43 5.35 10.27
CA ALA A 119 -9.31 5.81 9.47
C ALA A 119 -9.73 6.81 8.38
N ALA A 120 -10.82 6.53 7.67
CA ALA A 120 -11.36 7.44 6.66
C ALA A 120 -11.75 8.79 7.27
N HIS A 121 -12.39 8.78 8.45
CA HIS A 121 -12.75 10.01 9.15
C HIS A 121 -11.51 10.84 9.52
N GLU A 122 -10.56 10.27 10.26
CA GLU A 122 -9.38 10.98 10.75
C GLU A 122 -8.50 11.52 9.61
N ILE A 123 -8.29 10.71 8.56
CA ILE A 123 -7.50 11.12 7.39
C ILE A 123 -8.22 12.26 6.65
N SER A 124 -9.53 12.15 6.42
CA SER A 124 -10.29 13.19 5.71
C SER A 124 -10.30 14.53 6.46
N GLU A 125 -10.47 14.50 7.80
CA GLU A 125 -10.44 15.70 8.63
C GLU A 125 -9.04 16.32 8.63
N THR A 126 -7.98 15.51 8.80
CA THR A 126 -6.60 15.97 8.73
C THR A 126 -6.30 16.62 7.38
N GLY A 127 -6.66 15.97 6.28
CA GLY A 127 -6.48 16.51 4.93
C GLY A 127 -7.25 17.81 4.70
N ARG A 128 -8.47 17.92 5.26
CA ARG A 128 -9.26 19.16 5.23
C ARG A 128 -8.56 20.28 5.98
N PHE A 129 -8.01 20.02 7.17
CA PHE A 129 -7.22 21.01 7.91
C PHE A 129 -5.98 21.46 7.13
N MET A 130 -5.24 20.53 6.51
CA MET A 130 -4.05 20.84 5.71
C MET A 130 -4.38 21.75 4.52
N ARG A 131 -5.48 21.48 3.79
CA ARG A 131 -5.93 22.34 2.69
C ARG A 131 -6.27 23.76 3.15
N ILE A 132 -6.97 23.89 4.28
CA ILE A 132 -7.33 25.22 4.82
C ILE A 132 -6.08 25.98 5.27
N ALA A 133 -5.14 25.32 5.95
CA ALA A 133 -3.89 25.93 6.38
C ALA A 133 -3.05 26.40 5.18
N GLY A 134 -2.86 25.55 4.18
CA GLY A 134 -2.12 25.90 2.95
C GLY A 134 -2.80 27.01 2.14
N THR A 135 -4.14 27.08 2.14
CA THR A 135 -4.88 28.16 1.47
C THR A 135 -4.71 29.51 2.20
N ARG A 136 -4.58 29.50 3.54
CA ARG A 136 -4.40 30.72 4.34
C ARG A 136 -3.02 31.35 4.17
N ASP A 137 -1.99 30.56 3.91
CA ASP A 137 -0.62 31.09 3.72
C ASP A 137 -0.45 31.78 2.36
N HIS A 138 -1.15 31.34 1.31
CA HIS A 138 -1.18 32.06 0.03
C HIS A 138 -1.90 33.42 0.11
N ASN A 139 -2.85 33.58 1.02
CA ASN A 139 -3.67 34.80 1.12
C ASN A 139 -3.09 35.88 2.05
N LYS A 140 -1.90 35.67 2.63
CA LYS A 140 -1.18 36.65 3.47
C LYS A 140 -0.03 37.38 2.77
N GLN A 141 0.21 37.08 1.49
CA GLN A 141 1.21 37.77 0.65
C GLN A 141 0.59 38.69 -0.41
N GLY A 142 -0.71 38.99 -0.30
CA GLY A 142 -1.44 39.93 -1.17
C GLY A 142 -1.73 41.25 -0.50
#